data_AF-A0A9W8ITX7-F1
#
_entry.id   AF-A0A9W8ITX7-F1
#
_cell.length_a   1.000
_cell.length_b   1.000
_cell.length_c   1.000
_cell.angle_alpha   90.00
_cell.angle_beta   90.00
_cell.angle_gamma   90.00
#
_symmetry.space_group_name_H-M   'P 1'
#
loop_
_entity.id
_entity.type
_entity.pdbx_description
1 polymer ?
#
loop_
_entity_poly.entity_id
_entity_poly.type
_entity_poly.pdbx_seq_one_letter_code
_entity_poly.pdbx_strand_id
1 'polypeptide(L)'
;MIQGQIYAQQLKNVSAARTAYANEEDDGKDIKARAFLEKARLAVPKDERLWAESARVEERSSGAGSAQAKLMLARALQECPTSGLLWSMNLWAEHQPTRKFRSVDPLKKSSGDPLIVCTVARLFWQERKIKKAREWLRRAVKVDKDIGDVWGRWLKFEKQYGTEEYQEIVKRGCESAG
;
A
#
# COMPACT_ATOMS: atom_id res chain seq x y z
N MET A 1 34.11 -14.62 5.95
CA MET A 1 33.52 -13.78 7.03
C MET A 1 32.93 -12.47 6.52
N ILE A 2 33.54 -11.79 5.53
CA ILE A 2 33.07 -10.49 5.00
C ILE A 2 31.70 -10.59 4.28
N GLN A 3 31.47 -11.64 3.48
CA GLN A 3 30.20 -11.86 2.76
C GLN A 3 28.98 -11.94 3.71
N GLY A 4 29.14 -12.58 4.87
CA GLY A 4 28.05 -12.77 5.84
C GLY A 4 27.67 -11.49 6.58
N GLN A 5 28.64 -10.61 6.84
CA GLN A 5 28.39 -9.30 7.45
C GLN A 5 27.73 -8.34 6.46
N ILE A 6 28.17 -8.32 5.20
CA ILE A 6 27.51 -7.56 4.13
C ILE A 6 26.06 -8.02 3.96
N TYR A 7 25.81 -9.33 3.95
CA TYR A 7 24.46 -9.90 3.84
C TYR A 7 23.57 -9.54 5.04
N ALA A 8 24.10 -9.59 6.27
CA ALA A 8 23.37 -9.17 7.47
C ALA A 8 23.07 -7.65 7.48
N GLN A 9 23.97 -6.84 6.92
CA GLN A 9 23.77 -5.40 6.76
C GLN A 9 22.71 -5.08 5.69
N GLN A 10 22.68 -5.87 4.61
CA GLN A 10 21.66 -5.78 3.56
C GLN A 10 20.26 -6.15 4.07
N LEU A 11 20.14 -7.15 4.95
CA LEU A 11 18.85 -7.54 5.55
C LEU A 11 18.23 -6.45 6.42
N LYS A 12 19.06 -5.59 7.02
CA LYS A 12 18.60 -4.44 7.82
C LYS A 12 18.29 -3.21 6.97
N ASN A 13 18.76 -3.18 5.74
CA ASN A 13 18.52 -2.07 4.83
C ASN A 13 17.34 -2.39 3.90
N VAL A 14 16.19 -1.81 4.21
CA VAL A 14 14.93 -2.03 3.48
C VAL A 14 15.05 -1.69 1.99
N SER A 15 15.82 -0.67 1.60
CA SER A 15 15.98 -0.33 0.17
C SER A 15 16.84 -1.37 -0.56
N ALA A 16 17.91 -1.85 0.08
CA ALA A 16 18.74 -2.93 -0.44
C ALA A 16 17.99 -4.27 -0.49
N ALA A 17 17.17 -4.55 0.52
CA ALA A 17 16.29 -5.72 0.54
C ALA A 17 15.30 -5.71 -0.63
N ARG A 18 14.73 -4.54 -0.96
CA ARG A 18 13.83 -4.36 -2.10
C ARG A 18 14.52 -4.50 -3.45
N THR A 19 15.75 -4.00 -3.60
CA THR A 19 16.50 -4.11 -4.87
C THR A 19 17.04 -5.52 -5.09
N ALA A 20 17.62 -6.15 -4.06
CA ALA A 20 18.07 -7.54 -4.14
C ALA A 20 16.92 -8.49 -4.46
N TYR A 21 15.74 -8.19 -3.93
CA TYR A 21 14.50 -8.91 -4.22
C TYR A 21 14.02 -8.75 -5.67
N ALA A 22 13.95 -7.51 -6.19
CA ALA A 22 13.52 -7.27 -7.57
C ALA A 22 14.38 -8.05 -8.59
N ASN A 23 15.69 -8.13 -8.33
CA ASN A 23 16.62 -8.88 -9.19
C ASN A 23 16.40 -10.41 -9.13
N GLU A 24 16.05 -10.97 -7.97
CA GLU A 24 15.81 -12.42 -7.83
C GLU A 24 14.43 -12.85 -8.39
N GLU A 25 13.45 -11.94 -8.43
CA GLU A 25 12.16 -12.18 -9.08
C GLU A 25 12.24 -12.20 -10.60
N ASP A 26 13.03 -11.30 -11.21
CA ASP A 26 13.26 -11.30 -12.67
C ASP A 26 13.91 -12.62 -13.15
N ASP A 27 14.61 -13.31 -12.26
CA ASP A 27 15.22 -14.62 -12.48
C ASP A 27 14.26 -15.82 -12.25
N GLY A 28 12.99 -15.57 -11.90
CA GLY A 28 12.00 -16.62 -11.63
C GLY A 28 12.25 -17.41 -10.33
N LYS A 29 12.99 -16.85 -9.37
CA LYS A 29 13.42 -17.52 -8.13
C LYS A 29 12.55 -17.15 -6.92
N ASP A 30 11.23 -17.29 -7.05
CA ASP A 30 10.26 -16.96 -5.99
C ASP A 30 10.59 -17.60 -4.62
N ILE A 31 11.17 -18.80 -4.61
CA ILE A 31 11.58 -19.51 -3.38
C ILE A 31 12.70 -18.75 -2.65
N LYS A 32 13.70 -18.25 -3.37
CA LYS A 32 14.79 -17.47 -2.78
C LYS A 32 14.29 -16.10 -2.30
N ALA A 33 13.40 -15.49 -3.06
CA ALA A 33 12.76 -14.23 -2.73
C ALA A 33 12.01 -14.33 -1.38
N ARG A 34 11.20 -15.38 -1.20
CA ARG A 34 10.50 -15.68 0.07
C ARG A 34 11.47 -15.86 1.24
N ALA A 35 12.49 -16.69 1.07
CA ALA A 35 13.48 -16.98 2.12
C ALA A 35 14.27 -15.73 2.52
N PHE A 36 14.58 -14.85 1.56
CA PHE A 36 15.25 -13.59 1.83
C PHE A 36 14.34 -12.63 2.62
N LEU A 37 13.09 -12.42 2.15
CA LEU A 37 12.13 -11.57 2.82
C LEU A 37 11.78 -12.09 4.22
N GLU A 38 11.72 -13.40 4.42
CA GLU A 38 11.53 -13.99 5.74
C GLU A 38 12.66 -13.62 6.70
N LYS A 39 13.92 -13.76 6.29
CA LYS A 39 15.07 -13.33 7.10
C LYS A 39 15.03 -11.83 7.38
N ALA A 40 14.64 -11.02 6.40
CA ALA A 40 14.53 -9.56 6.58
C ALA A 40 13.44 -9.20 7.60
N ARG A 41 12.27 -9.85 7.54
CA ARG A 41 11.19 -9.67 8.52
C ARG A 41 11.59 -10.13 9.92
N LEU A 42 12.38 -11.20 10.05
CA LEU A 42 12.91 -11.62 11.35
C LEU A 42 13.91 -10.58 11.91
N ALA A 43 14.69 -9.93 11.05
CA ALA A 43 15.62 -8.89 11.47
C ALA A 43 14.92 -7.55 11.80
N VAL A 44 13.88 -7.19 11.06
CA VAL A 44 13.12 -5.93 11.19
C VAL A 44 11.61 -6.21 11.12
N PRO A 45 11.00 -6.78 12.18
CA PRO A 45 9.61 -7.26 12.14
C PRO A 45 8.57 -6.14 12.06
N LYS A 46 8.91 -4.93 12.49
CA LYS A 46 7.98 -3.78 12.51
C LYS A 46 8.04 -2.91 11.25
N ASP A 47 8.76 -3.34 10.22
CA ASP A 47 8.80 -2.60 8.96
C ASP A 47 7.67 -3.05 8.03
N GLU A 48 6.69 -2.16 7.85
CA GLU A 48 5.52 -2.39 7.00
C GLU A 48 5.86 -2.65 5.53
N ARG A 49 6.99 -2.15 5.02
CA ARG A 49 7.36 -2.27 3.60
C ARG A 49 7.85 -3.68 3.32
N LEU A 50 8.65 -4.27 4.22
CA LEU A 50 9.06 -5.67 4.12
C LEU A 50 7.85 -6.61 4.09
N TRP A 51 6.86 -6.35 4.95
CA TRP A 51 5.61 -7.10 4.95
C TRP A 51 4.79 -6.89 3.68
N ALA A 52 4.69 -5.65 3.19
CA ALA A 52 3.99 -5.33 1.95
C ALA A 52 4.60 -6.05 0.74
N GLU A 53 5.94 -6.07 0.61
CA GLU A 53 6.59 -6.82 -0.46
C GLU A 53 6.36 -8.33 -0.31
N SER A 54 6.38 -8.85 0.92
CA SER A 54 6.08 -10.27 1.17
C SER A 54 4.67 -10.67 0.75
N ALA A 55 3.68 -9.83 1.03
CA ALA A 55 2.31 -10.07 0.56
C ALA A 55 2.21 -10.01 -0.97
N ARG A 56 2.94 -9.09 -1.60
CA ARG A 56 2.98 -8.94 -3.06
C ARG A 56 3.61 -10.13 -3.78
N VAL A 57 4.62 -10.79 -3.19
CA VAL A 57 5.14 -12.08 -3.70
C VAL A 57 4.01 -13.09 -3.80
N GLU A 58 3.25 -13.27 -2.71
CA GLU A 58 2.19 -14.26 -2.70
C GLU A 58 1.02 -13.90 -3.64
N GLU A 59 0.73 -12.61 -3.81
CA GLU A 59 -0.24 -12.15 -4.81
C GLU A 59 0.22 -12.43 -6.25
N ARG A 60 1.53 -12.30 -6.54
CA ARG A 60 2.05 -12.61 -7.87
C ARG A 60 2.09 -14.10 -8.14
N SER A 61 2.60 -14.91 -7.22
CA SER A 61 2.70 -16.35 -7.43
C SER A 61 1.35 -17.05 -7.41
N SER A 62 0.41 -16.61 -6.55
CA SER A 62 -0.87 -17.33 -6.31
C SER A 62 -2.11 -16.54 -6.74
N GLY A 63 -1.95 -15.34 -7.30
CA GLY A 63 -3.04 -14.46 -7.70
C GLY A 63 -3.49 -13.48 -6.60
N ALA A 64 -4.04 -12.35 -7.03
CA ALA A 64 -4.53 -11.31 -6.13
C ALA A 64 -5.67 -11.83 -5.23
N GLY A 65 -5.59 -11.56 -3.93
CA GLY A 65 -6.59 -12.02 -2.96
C GLY A 65 -6.55 -13.53 -2.67
N SER A 66 -5.47 -14.22 -3.05
CA SER A 66 -5.21 -15.62 -2.70
C SER A 66 -5.16 -15.83 -1.18
N ALA A 67 -5.38 -17.08 -0.74
CA ALA A 67 -5.31 -17.43 0.68
C ALA A 67 -3.92 -17.14 1.28
N GLN A 68 -2.84 -17.37 0.50
CA GLN A 68 -1.47 -17.10 0.93
C GLN A 68 -1.21 -15.60 1.11
N ALA A 69 -1.62 -14.77 0.16
CA ALA A 69 -1.50 -13.32 0.28
C ALA A 69 -2.29 -12.76 1.48
N LYS A 70 -3.53 -13.24 1.68
CA LYS A 70 -4.36 -12.86 2.83
C LYS A 70 -3.75 -13.29 4.16
N LEU A 71 -3.20 -14.50 4.24
CA LEU A 71 -2.51 -14.97 5.44
C LEU A 71 -1.27 -14.13 5.74
N MET A 72 -0.50 -13.76 4.70
CA MET A 72 0.67 -12.89 4.85
C MET A 72 0.27 -11.50 5.36
N LEU A 73 -0.80 -10.91 4.80
CA LEU A 73 -1.34 -9.62 5.26
C LEU A 73 -1.88 -9.69 6.70
N ALA A 74 -2.53 -10.78 7.09
CA ALA A 74 -2.99 -10.97 8.45
C ALA A 74 -1.83 -10.99 9.45
N ARG A 75 -0.73 -11.69 9.13
CA ARG A 75 0.51 -11.67 9.94
C ARG A 75 1.13 -10.29 9.98
N ALA A 76 1.21 -9.62 8.83
CA ALA A 76 1.74 -8.27 8.74
C ALA A 76 1.00 -7.28 9.66
N LEU A 77 -0.32 -7.38 9.74
CA LEU A 77 -1.15 -6.52 10.58
C LEU A 77 -1.08 -6.85 12.08
N GLN A 78 -0.60 -8.05 12.45
CA GLN A 78 -0.27 -8.34 13.85
C GLN A 78 0.99 -7.60 14.29
N GLU A 79 2.00 -7.56 13.43
CA GLU A 79 3.26 -6.85 13.70
C GLU A 79 3.15 -5.32 13.53
N CYS A 80 2.38 -4.88 12.53
CA CYS A 80 2.23 -3.48 12.13
C CYS A 80 0.73 -3.06 12.13
N PRO A 81 0.06 -3.01 13.29
CA PRO A 81 -1.40 -2.84 13.37
C PRO A 81 -1.92 -1.47 12.94
N THR A 82 -1.05 -0.45 12.89
CA THR A 82 -1.41 0.93 12.52
C THR A 82 -1.02 1.27 11.08
N SER A 83 -0.41 0.35 10.33
CA SER A 83 0.13 0.62 9.00
C SER A 83 -0.95 0.91 7.97
N GLY A 84 -0.98 2.14 7.46
CA GLY A 84 -1.85 2.56 6.37
C GLY A 84 -1.66 1.76 5.09
N LEU A 85 -0.41 1.41 4.78
CA LEU A 85 -0.02 0.63 3.60
C LEU A 85 -0.61 -0.78 3.66
N LEU A 86 -0.37 -1.51 4.76
CA LEU A 86 -0.81 -2.90 4.91
C LEU A 86 -2.34 -3.01 4.97
N TRP A 87 -2.99 -2.08 5.66
CA TRP A 87 -4.45 -2.02 5.68
C TRP A 87 -5.03 -1.73 4.30
N SER A 88 -4.43 -0.81 3.54
CA SER A 88 -4.85 -0.52 2.18
C SER A 88 -4.74 -1.75 1.28
N MET A 89 -3.63 -2.51 1.38
CA MET A 89 -3.47 -3.77 0.66
C MET A 89 -4.51 -4.82 1.08
N ASN A 90 -4.75 -4.98 2.38
CA ASN A 90 -5.76 -5.90 2.90
C ASN A 90 -7.16 -5.59 2.35
N LEU A 91 -7.53 -4.31 2.25
CA LEU A 91 -8.80 -3.90 1.66
C LEU A 91 -8.92 -4.27 0.18
N TRP A 92 -7.83 -4.26 -0.59
CA TRP A 92 -7.84 -4.69 -1.98
C TRP A 92 -7.92 -6.22 -2.13
N ALA A 93 -7.31 -6.97 -1.21
CA ALA A 93 -7.37 -8.43 -1.17
C ALA A 93 -8.76 -8.97 -0.78
N GLU A 94 -9.56 -8.18 -0.06
CA GLU A 94 -10.94 -8.52 0.31
C GLU A 94 -11.87 -8.66 -0.90
N HIS A 95 -12.94 -9.44 -0.71
CA HIS A 95 -13.98 -9.62 -1.73
C HIS A 95 -14.67 -8.28 -2.04
N GLN A 96 -14.78 -7.93 -3.32
CA GLN A 96 -15.18 -6.57 -3.74
C GLN A 96 -16.44 -6.01 -3.03
N PRO A 97 -17.56 -6.74 -2.89
CA PRO A 97 -18.75 -6.28 -2.18
C PRO A 97 -18.52 -5.91 -0.71
N THR A 98 -17.59 -6.57 -0.01
CA THR A 98 -17.39 -6.39 1.43
C THR A 98 -16.35 -5.31 1.77
N ARG A 99 -15.54 -4.86 0.80
CA ARG A 99 -14.40 -3.94 1.01
C ARG A 99 -14.77 -2.68 1.81
N LYS A 100 -15.87 -2.01 1.47
CA LYS A 100 -16.29 -0.77 2.17
C LYS A 100 -16.76 -1.02 3.60
N PHE A 101 -17.43 -2.16 3.83
CA PHE A 101 -17.79 -2.55 5.19
C PHE A 101 -16.53 -2.83 6.00
N ARG A 102 -15.57 -3.55 5.41
CA ARG A 102 -14.28 -3.86 6.02
C ARG A 102 -13.39 -2.63 6.23
N SER A 103 -13.58 -1.52 5.51
CA SER A 103 -12.76 -0.30 5.70
C SER A 103 -13.05 0.48 6.98
N VAL A 104 -14.11 0.16 7.71
CA VAL A 104 -14.43 0.85 8.97
C VAL A 104 -13.40 0.57 10.07
N ASP A 105 -12.95 -0.68 10.20
CA ASP A 105 -11.99 -1.08 11.22
C ASP A 105 -10.59 -0.47 11.00
N PRO A 106 -10.01 -0.52 9.78
CA PRO A 106 -8.75 0.17 9.47
C PRO A 106 -8.78 1.66 9.76
N LEU A 107 -9.87 2.36 9.39
CA LEU A 107 -10.01 3.80 9.65
C LEU A 107 -9.94 4.14 11.14
N LYS A 108 -10.46 3.27 12.01
CA LYS A 108 -10.38 3.45 13.47
C LYS A 108 -8.99 3.12 14.01
N LYS A 109 -8.39 2.01 13.58
CA LYS A 109 -7.09 1.53 14.10
C LYS A 109 -5.90 2.39 13.71
N SER A 110 -5.95 3.01 12.54
CA SER A 110 -4.86 3.83 11.97
C SER A 110 -5.03 5.33 12.19
N SER A 111 -5.99 5.75 13.04
CA SER A 111 -6.32 7.16 13.26
C SER A 111 -6.64 7.95 11.98
N GLY A 112 -7.21 7.29 10.97
CA GLY A 112 -7.57 7.93 9.71
C GLY A 112 -6.39 8.20 8.78
N ASP A 113 -5.43 7.28 8.73
CA ASP A 113 -4.27 7.34 7.83
C ASP A 113 -4.67 7.73 6.39
N PRO A 114 -3.93 8.68 5.76
CA PRO A 114 -4.27 9.24 4.46
C PRO A 114 -4.32 8.20 3.33
N LEU A 115 -3.53 7.13 3.39
CA LEU A 115 -3.57 6.03 2.41
C LEU A 115 -4.85 5.22 2.53
N ILE A 116 -5.33 4.97 3.76
CA ILE A 116 -6.60 4.27 3.98
C ILE A 116 -7.76 5.15 3.52
N VAL A 117 -7.75 6.44 3.85
CA VAL A 117 -8.78 7.39 3.39
C VAL A 117 -8.81 7.46 1.85
N CYS A 118 -7.63 7.52 1.21
CA CYS A 118 -7.50 7.47 -0.25
C CYS A 118 -8.03 6.13 -0.81
N THR A 119 -7.75 5.00 -0.15
CA THR A 119 -8.26 3.68 -0.55
C THR A 119 -9.78 3.63 -0.47
N VAL A 120 -10.40 4.16 0.59
CA VAL A 120 -11.86 4.27 0.69
C VAL A 120 -12.45 5.15 -0.41
N ALA A 121 -11.77 6.26 -0.75
CA ALA A 121 -12.17 7.10 -1.87
C ALA A 121 -12.19 6.32 -3.20
N ARG A 122 -11.18 5.46 -3.42
CA ARG A 122 -11.11 4.56 -4.57
C ARG A 122 -12.21 3.50 -4.58
N LEU A 123 -12.65 3.02 -3.41
CA LEU A 123 -13.80 2.12 -3.33
C LEU A 123 -15.09 2.83 -3.77
N PHE A 124 -15.31 4.08 -3.39
CA PHE A 124 -16.44 4.88 -3.90
C PHE A 124 -16.34 5.14 -5.40
N TRP A 125 -15.12 5.36 -5.89
CA TRP A 125 -14.85 5.52 -7.32
C TRP A 125 -15.24 4.26 -8.10
N GLN A 126 -14.85 3.06 -7.64
CA GLN A 126 -15.25 1.80 -8.30
C GLN A 126 -16.78 1.61 -8.39
N GLU A 127 -17.52 2.12 -7.41
CA GLU A 127 -18.98 2.10 -7.41
C GLU A 127 -19.63 3.26 -8.18
N ARG A 128 -18.84 4.05 -8.91
CA ARG A 128 -19.29 5.25 -9.64
C ARG A 128 -19.97 6.30 -8.75
N LYS A 129 -19.69 6.31 -7.45
CA LYS A 129 -20.20 7.33 -6.49
C LYS A 129 -19.31 8.57 -6.52
N ILE A 130 -19.34 9.30 -7.63
CA ILE A 130 -18.40 10.38 -7.97
C ILE A 130 -18.34 11.48 -6.89
N LYS A 131 -19.50 11.97 -6.41
CA LYS A 131 -19.54 13.01 -5.37
C LYS A 131 -18.83 12.58 -4.09
N LYS A 132 -19.08 11.35 -3.63
CA LYS A 132 -18.43 10.78 -2.43
C LYS A 132 -16.94 10.52 -2.66
N ALA A 133 -16.57 9.95 -3.81
CA ALA A 133 -15.16 9.72 -4.14
C ALA A 133 -14.35 11.02 -4.06
N ARG A 134 -14.86 12.12 -4.63
CA ARG A 134 -14.22 13.45 -4.57
C ARG A 134 -14.10 13.98 -3.14
N GLU A 135 -15.17 13.88 -2.34
CA GLU A 135 -15.15 14.29 -0.93
C GLU A 135 -14.09 13.53 -0.12
N TRP A 136 -13.99 12.21 -0.34
CA TRP A 136 -13.00 11.38 0.34
C TRP A 136 -11.57 11.64 -0.14
N LEU A 137 -11.35 11.95 -1.43
CA LEU A 137 -10.03 12.36 -1.93
C LEU A 137 -9.58 13.70 -1.32
N ARG A 138 -10.50 14.68 -1.23
CA ARG A 138 -10.25 15.95 -0.52
C ARG A 138 -9.89 15.71 0.94
N ARG A 139 -10.62 14.79 1.60
CA ARG A 139 -10.33 14.42 2.99
C ARG A 139 -8.94 13.80 3.12
N ALA A 140 -8.54 12.91 2.21
CA ALA A 140 -7.23 12.27 2.24
C ALA A 140 -6.09 13.30 2.20
N VAL A 141 -6.17 14.26 1.28
CA VAL A 141 -5.20 15.37 1.16
C VAL A 141 -5.21 16.28 2.39
N LYS A 142 -6.38 16.51 3.00
CA LYS A 142 -6.47 17.34 4.20
C LYS A 142 -5.81 16.68 5.42
N VAL A 143 -5.81 15.35 5.49
CA VAL A 143 -5.12 14.61 6.55
C VAL A 143 -3.61 14.75 6.40
N ASP A 144 -3.11 14.51 5.19
CA ASP A 144 -1.69 14.69 4.86
C ASP A 144 -1.57 15.11 3.40
N LYS A 145 -1.03 16.32 3.21
CA LYS A 145 -0.87 16.93 1.89
C LYS A 145 0.45 16.51 1.22
N ASP A 146 1.42 15.97 1.95
CA ASP A 146 2.76 15.71 1.43
C ASP A 146 2.83 14.38 0.66
N ILE A 147 1.76 13.58 0.72
CA ILE A 147 1.65 12.32 -0.01
C ILE A 147 1.25 12.59 -1.47
N GLY A 148 2.24 12.75 -2.34
CA GLY A 148 2.08 12.92 -3.79
C GLY A 148 1.24 11.81 -4.46
N ASP A 149 1.30 10.59 -3.93
CA ASP A 149 0.51 9.44 -4.39
C ASP A 149 -1.01 9.69 -4.31
N VAL A 150 -1.47 10.43 -3.28
CA VAL A 150 -2.88 10.80 -3.09
C VAL A 150 -3.29 11.84 -4.14
N TRP A 151 -2.45 12.85 -4.37
CA TRP A 151 -2.65 13.86 -5.41
C TRP A 151 -2.71 13.25 -6.82
N GLY A 152 -1.77 12.37 -7.14
CA GLY A 152 -1.76 11.67 -8.44
C GLY A 152 -3.02 10.85 -8.68
N ARG A 153 -3.51 10.14 -7.65
CA ARG A 153 -4.79 9.41 -7.70
C ARG A 153 -5.98 10.34 -7.87
N TRP A 154 -5.99 11.48 -7.18
CA TRP A 154 -7.06 12.46 -7.30
C TRP A 154 -7.09 13.09 -8.68
N LEU A 155 -5.93 13.48 -9.23
CA LEU A 155 -5.84 14.02 -10.58
C LEU A 155 -6.35 13.01 -11.62
N LYS A 156 -6.00 11.73 -11.47
CA LYS A 156 -6.52 10.67 -12.35
C LYS A 156 -8.05 10.56 -12.27
N PHE A 157 -8.62 10.67 -11.07
CA PHE A 157 -10.07 10.67 -10.88
C PHE A 157 -10.75 11.86 -11.57
N GLU A 158 -10.23 13.08 -11.40
CA GLU A 158 -10.82 14.27 -12.04
C GLU A 158 -10.64 14.29 -13.56
N LYS A 159 -9.58 13.68 -14.09
CA LYS A 159 -9.44 13.47 -15.54
C LYS A 159 -10.52 12.55 -16.12
N GLN A 160 -11.03 11.61 -15.34
CA GLN A 160 -12.00 10.62 -15.82
C GLN A 160 -13.46 11.03 -15.57
N TYR A 161 -13.74 11.77 -14.48
CA TYR A 161 -15.12 12.11 -14.07
C TYR A 161 -15.30 13.58 -13.63
N GLY A 162 -14.25 14.39 -13.71
CA GLY A 162 -14.25 15.79 -13.33
C GLY A 162 -14.31 16.75 -14.52
N THR A 163 -14.18 18.04 -14.23
CA THR A 163 -14.04 19.12 -15.20
C THR A 163 -12.59 19.62 -15.20
N GLU A 164 -12.21 20.41 -16.21
CA GLU A 164 -10.89 21.04 -16.25
C GLU A 164 -10.62 21.93 -15.03
N GLU A 165 -11.64 22.64 -14.54
CA GLU A 165 -11.56 23.42 -13.31
C GLU A 165 -11.15 22.57 -12.09
N TYR A 166 -11.76 21.39 -11.93
CA TYR A 166 -11.39 20.49 -10.84
C TYR A 166 -9.97 19.94 -10.99
N GLN A 167 -9.52 19.67 -12.22
CA GLN A 167 -8.14 19.25 -12.46
C GLN A 167 -7.15 20.34 -12.07
N GLU A 168 -7.46 21.58 -12.40
CA GLU A 168 -6.65 22.74 -12.06
C GLU A 168 -6.57 22.98 -10.55
N ILE A 169 -7.69 22.82 -9.83
CA ILE A 169 -7.71 22.85 -8.36
C ILE A 169 -6.75 21.82 -7.77
N VAL A 170 -6.76 20.59 -8.31
CA VAL A 170 -5.87 19.52 -7.84
C VAL A 170 -4.41 19.83 -8.13
N LYS A 171 -4.08 20.36 -9.32
CA LYS A 171 -2.70 20.75 -9.66
C LYS A 171 -2.17 21.86 -8.75
N ARG A 172 -2.91 22.96 -8.62
CA ARG A 172 -2.52 24.07 -7.74
C ARG A 172 -2.42 23.65 -6.28
N GLY A 173 -3.34 22.79 -5.85
CA GLY A 173 -3.29 22.20 -4.51
C GLY A 173 -2.01 21.39 -4.30
N CYS A 174 -1.62 20.57 -5.28
CA CYS A 174 -0.39 19.79 -5.23
C CYS A 174 0.87 20.68 -5.24
N GLU A 175 0.88 21.78 -5.99
CA GLU A 175 2.00 22.75 -6.00
C GLU A 175 2.14 23.49 -4.66
N SER A 176 1.02 23.73 -3.97
CA SER A 176 1.02 24.32 -2.62
C SER A 176 1.38 23.33 -1.51
N ALA A 177 1.42 22.03 -1.83
CA ALA A 177 1.80 20.98 -0.91
C ALA A 177 3.33 20.82 -0.91
N GLY A 178 3.96 21.46 0.08
CA GLY A 178 5.36 21.34 0.43
C GLY A 178 5.53 21.41 1.93
#